data_AF-A0A847W5V4-F1
#
_entry.id   AF-A0A847W5V4-F1
#
_cell.length_a   1.000
_cell.length_b   1.000
_cell.length_c   1.000
_cell.angle_alpha   90.00
_cell.angle_beta   90.00
_cell.angle_gamma   90.00
#
_symmetry.space_group_name_H-M   'P 1'
#
loop_
_entity.id
_entity.type
_entity.pdbx_description
1 polymer ?
#
loop_
_entity_poly.entity_id
_entity_poly.type
_entity_poly.pdbx_seq_one_letter_code
_entity_poly.pdbx_strand_id
1 'polypeptide(L)'
;MALKRNKLTLTSEDKTVAQLKRIRGQVDGLIRMYQSERPCVEIAQQITAARNSLSRVARDVLTNAADHCVKEKDQKQLNLILKELLK
;
A
#
# COMPACT_ATOMS: atom_id res chain seq x y z
N MET A 1 33.33 -1.57 7.76
CA MET A 1 32.45 -1.80 6.60
C MET A 1 31.01 -1.85 7.09
N ALA A 2 30.26 -0.75 6.96
CA ALA A 2 28.86 -0.70 7.37
C ALA A 2 27.96 -1.09 6.19
N LEU A 3 27.17 -2.15 6.36
CA LEU A 3 26.10 -2.55 5.45
C LEU A 3 25.14 -1.35 5.28
N LYS A 4 25.13 -0.73 4.09
CA LYS A 4 24.13 0.30 3.74
C LYS A 4 22.77 -0.38 3.73
N ARG A 5 22.02 -0.21 4.82
CA ARG A 5 20.64 -0.65 4.94
C ARG A 5 19.83 -0.08 3.77
N ASN A 6 19.20 -0.99 3.04
CA ASN A 6 18.19 -0.76 2.02
C ASN A 6 17.02 0.05 2.63
N LYS A 7 17.16 1.38 2.68
CA LYS A 7 16.22 2.27 3.37
C LYS A 7 15.50 3.08 2.30
N LEU A 8 14.20 2.83 2.11
CA LEU A 8 13.32 3.80 1.45
C LEU A 8 13.57 5.15 2.11
N THR A 9 14.00 6.13 1.32
CA THR A 9 14.41 7.45 1.79
C THR A 9 13.20 8.18 2.36
N LEU A 10 12.98 8.07 3.67
CA LEU A 10 11.91 8.73 4.42
C LEU A 10 12.19 10.24 4.48
N THR A 11 11.63 11.01 3.55
CA THR A 11 11.55 12.46 3.66
C THR A 11 10.20 12.87 4.25
N SER A 12 10.11 14.04 4.87
CA SER A 12 8.93 14.56 5.56
C SER A 12 7.71 14.80 4.65
N GLU A 13 7.84 14.62 3.33
CA GLU A 13 6.79 14.67 2.31
C GLU A 13 6.60 13.31 1.61
N ASP A 14 6.73 12.21 2.36
CA ASP A 14 6.48 10.89 1.80
C ASP A 14 4.97 10.71 1.49
N LYS A 15 4.64 10.90 0.21
CA LYS A 15 3.29 10.74 -0.35
C LYS A 15 2.71 9.36 -0.02
N THR A 16 3.55 8.33 0.09
CA THR A 16 3.13 6.98 0.48
C THR A 16 2.66 6.96 1.93
N VAL A 17 3.37 7.61 2.85
CA VAL A 17 2.94 7.74 4.26
C VAL A 17 1.63 8.51 4.35
N ALA A 18 1.43 9.57 3.57
CA ALA A 18 0.17 10.30 3.53
C ALA A 18 -1.00 9.44 3.03
N GLN A 19 -0.79 8.63 1.98
CA GLN A 19 -1.79 7.68 1.50
C GLN A 19 -2.11 6.59 2.53
N LEU A 20 -1.09 6.02 3.19
CA LEU A 20 -1.26 5.04 4.26
C LEU A 20 -2.04 5.61 5.46
N LYS A 21 -1.81 6.87 5.84
CA LYS A 21 -2.60 7.57 6.86
C LYS A 21 -4.08 7.69 6.46
N ARG A 22 -4.37 7.95 5.18
CA ARG A 22 -5.76 7.98 4.67
C ARG A 22 -6.41 6.61 4.73
N ILE A 23 -5.69 5.56 4.33
CA ILE A 23 -6.16 4.16 4.40
C ILE A 23 -6.46 3.76 5.85
N ARG A 24 -5.61 4.14 6.81
CA ARG A 24 -5.91 3.94 8.24
C ARG A 24 -7.27 4.54 8.62
N GLY A 25 -7.56 5.76 8.18
CA GLY A 25 -8.87 6.38 8.41
C GLY A 25 -10.04 5.63 7.78
N GLN A 26 -9.83 5.00 6.60
CA GLN A 26 -10.83 4.13 5.98
C GLN A 26 -11.08 2.87 6.81
N VAL A 27 -10.02 2.24 7.33
CA VAL A 27 -10.13 1.05 8.20
C VAL A 27 -10.82 1.41 9.53
N ASP A 28 -10.45 2.53 10.14
CA ASP A 28 -11.14 3.04 11.33
C ASP A 28 -12.63 3.31 11.06
N GLY A 29 -12.95 3.81 9.86
CA GLY A 29 -14.32 3.97 9.37
C GLY A 29 -15.06 2.64 9.24
N LEU A 30 -14.43 1.62 8.66
CA LEU A 30 -14.99 0.27 8.52
C LEU A 30 -15.32 -0.37 9.87
N ILE A 31 -14.42 -0.22 10.85
CA ILE A 31 -14.65 -0.71 12.22
C ILE A 31 -15.92 -0.08 12.80
N ARG A 32 -16.05 1.26 12.70
CA ARG A 32 -17.25 1.97 13.15
C ARG A 32 -18.52 1.54 12.41
N MET A 33 -18.44 1.34 11.09
CA MET A 33 -19.59 0.88 10.30
C MET A 33 -20.06 -0.50 10.73
N TYR A 34 -19.12 -1.41 10.98
CA TYR A 34 -19.41 -2.76 11.44
C TYR A 34 -20.03 -2.76 12.83
N GLN A 35 -19.45 -1.99 13.76
CA GLN A 35 -20.00 -1.81 15.12
C GLN A 35 -21.38 -1.15 15.13
N SER A 36 -21.69 -0.33 14.12
CA SER A 36 -22.99 0.33 13.99
C SER A 36 -24.00 -0.50 13.19
N GLU A 37 -23.72 -1.78 12.91
CA GLU A 37 -24.59 -2.69 12.16
C GLU A 37 -25.08 -2.12 10.81
N ARG A 38 -24.21 -1.39 10.12
CA ARG A 38 -24.50 -0.84 8.78
C ARG A 38 -24.83 -1.96 7.78
N PRO A 39 -25.61 -1.66 6.72
CA PRO A 39 -25.92 -2.65 5.69
C PRO A 39 -24.66 -3.29 5.08
N CYS A 40 -24.67 -4.62 4.93
CA CYS A 40 -23.54 -5.39 4.43
C CYS A 40 -23.01 -4.86 3.08
N VAL A 41 -23.91 -4.40 2.21
CA VAL A 41 -23.57 -3.83 0.90
C VAL A 41 -22.74 -2.56 1.04
N GLU A 42 -23.09 -1.66 1.96
CA GLU A 42 -22.32 -0.44 2.23
C GLU A 42 -20.93 -0.76 2.76
N ILE A 43 -20.83 -1.70 3.71
CA ILE A 43 -19.54 -2.15 4.26
C ILE A 43 -18.67 -2.76 3.15
N ALA A 44 -19.23 -3.63 2.30
CA ALA A 44 -18.50 -4.25 1.20
C ALA A 44 -17.98 -3.23 0.16
N GLN A 45 -18.75 -2.17 -0.12
CA GLN A 45 -18.31 -1.07 -0.96
C GLN A 45 -17.11 -0.33 -0.34
N GLN A 46 -17.16 -0.04 0.97
CA GLN A 46 -16.05 0.63 1.65
C GLN A 46 -14.80 -0.26 1.75
N ILE A 47 -14.95 -1.57 1.95
CA ILE A 47 -13.84 -2.54 1.88
C ILE A 47 -13.18 -2.49 0.50
N THR A 48 -13.99 -2.46 -0.57
CA THR A 48 -13.48 -2.39 -1.94
C THR A 48 -12.72 -1.08 -2.18
N ALA A 49 -13.21 0.05 -1.66
CA ALA A 49 -12.52 1.34 -1.74
C ALA A 49 -11.17 1.33 -1.00
N ALA A 50 -11.12 0.75 0.21
CA ALA A 50 -9.89 0.60 0.98
C ALA A 50 -8.89 -0.33 0.27
N ARG A 51 -9.36 -1.46 -0.28
CA ARG A 51 -8.53 -2.38 -1.07
C ARG A 51 -7.91 -1.69 -2.27
N ASN A 52 -8.69 -0.95 -3.06
CA ASN A 52 -8.18 -0.23 -4.23
C ASN A 52 -7.13 0.83 -3.85
N SER A 53 -7.32 1.51 -2.71
CA SER A 53 -6.36 2.48 -2.18
C SER A 53 -5.05 1.80 -1.77
N LEU A 54 -5.12 0.64 -1.12
CA LEU A 54 -3.96 -0.21 -0.79
C LEU A 54 -3.24 -0.72 -2.04
N SER A 55 -3.97 -1.21 -3.04
CA SER A 55 -3.38 -1.66 -4.30
C SER A 55 -2.63 -0.54 -5.01
N ARG A 56 -3.13 0.70 -4.95
CA ARG A 56 -2.41 1.87 -5.48
C ARG A 56 -1.11 2.13 -4.73
N VAL A 57 -1.16 2.16 -3.40
CA VAL A 57 0.05 2.32 -2.57
C VAL A 57 1.08 1.24 -2.91
N ALA A 58 0.63 0.00 -3.04
CA ALA A 58 1.52 -1.11 -3.36
C ALA A 58 2.18 -0.92 -4.74
N ARG A 59 1.44 -0.47 -5.76
CA ARG A 59 2.01 -0.12 -7.08
C ARG A 59 3.00 1.04 -6.99
N ASP A 60 2.69 2.08 -6.21
CA ASP A 60 3.57 3.24 -6.04
C ASP A 60 4.89 2.81 -5.36
N VAL A 61 4.81 1.97 -4.33
CA VAL A 61 5.99 1.40 -3.65
C VAL A 61 6.80 0.50 -4.59
N LEU A 62 6.15 -0.36 -5.38
CA LEU A 62 6.82 -1.25 -6.32
C LEU A 62 7.48 -0.47 -7.47
N THR A 63 6.85 0.60 -7.96
CA THR A 63 7.44 1.48 -8.99
C THR A 63 8.66 2.20 -8.43
N ASN A 64 8.55 2.80 -7.24
CA ASN A 64 9.68 3.44 -6.57
C ASN A 64 10.82 2.46 -6.28
N ALA A 65 10.47 1.22 -5.88
CA ALA A 65 11.44 0.15 -5.68
C ALA A 65 12.03 -0.32 -7.01
N ALA A 66 11.29 -0.34 -8.13
CA ALA A 66 11.83 -0.64 -9.45
C ALA A 66 12.83 0.43 -9.90
N ASP A 67 12.51 1.70 -9.76
CA ASP A 67 13.41 2.81 -10.11
C ASP A 67 14.70 2.80 -9.27
N HIS A 68 14.63 2.34 -8.01
CA HIS A 68 15.79 2.17 -7.15
C HIS A 68 16.54 0.82 -7.37
N CYS A 69 15.84 -0.28 -7.60
CA CYS A 69 16.40 -1.63 -7.81
C CYS A 69 16.82 -1.92 -9.26
N VAL A 70 16.50 -1.09 -10.26
CA VAL A 70 17.14 -1.20 -11.59
C VAL A 70 18.67 -1.00 -11.48
N LYS A 71 19.16 -0.44 -10.37
CA LYS A 71 20.59 -0.44 -10.02
C LYS A 71 21.06 -1.65 -9.20
N GLU A 72 20.18 -2.42 -8.55
CA GLU A 72 20.56 -3.57 -7.71
C GLU A 72 19.65 -4.79 -7.94
N LYS A 73 20.29 -5.84 -8.46
CA LYS A 73 19.77 -7.18 -8.80
C LYS A 73 18.66 -7.72 -7.88
N ASP A 74 17.37 -7.49 -8.17
CA ASP A 74 16.28 -8.33 -7.64
C ASP A 74 14.94 -8.23 -8.41
N GLN A 75 15.01 -8.41 -9.72
CA GLN A 75 13.87 -8.25 -10.63
C GLN A 75 12.83 -9.39 -10.55
N LYS A 76 13.19 -10.57 -10.02
CA LYS A 76 12.29 -11.74 -9.97
C LYS A 76 11.28 -11.67 -8.82
N GLN A 77 11.70 -11.25 -7.62
CA GLN A 77 10.83 -11.17 -6.45
C GLN A 77 9.77 -10.07 -6.62
N LEU A 78 10.16 -8.95 -7.24
CA LEU A 78 9.27 -7.85 -7.57
C LEU A 78 8.10 -8.27 -8.48
N ASN A 79 8.38 -9.04 -9.52
CA ASN A 79 7.39 -9.48 -10.50
C ASN A 79 6.32 -10.43 -9.92
N LEU A 80 6.68 -11.24 -8.93
CA LEU A 80 5.73 -12.16 -8.28
C LEU A 80 4.71 -11.39 -7.44
N ILE A 81 5.18 -10.43 -6.64
CA ILE A 81 4.34 -9.54 -5.83
C ILE A 81 3.41 -8.71 -6.73
N LEU A 82 3.95 -8.22 -7.86
CA LEU A 82 3.19 -7.43 -8.83
C LEU A 82 1.99 -8.21 -9.42
N LYS A 83 2.17 -9.51 -9.71
CA LYS A 83 1.09 -10.39 -10.22
C LYS A 83 0.01 -10.68 -9.19
N GLU A 84 0.37 -10.76 -7.92
CA GLU A 84 -0.57 -11.06 -6.83
C GLU A 84 -1.46 -9.86 -6.49
N LEU A 85 -0.91 -8.64 -6.61
CA LEU A 85 -1.62 -7.38 -6.34
C LEU A 85 -2.49 -6.87 -7.51
N LEU A 86 -2.28 -7.37 -8.73
CA LEU A 86 -2.99 -6.97 -9.95
C LEU A 86 -4.07 -7.95 -10.41
N LYS A 87 -4.35 -9.01 -9.62
CA LYS A 87 -5.53 -9.85 -9.85
C LYS A 87 -6.82 -9.15 -9.42
#